data_AF-A0AAW1P2H2-F1
#
_entry.id   AF-A0AAW1P2H2-F1
#
_cell.length_a   1.000
_cell.length_b   1.000
_cell.length_c   1.000
_cell.angle_alpha   90.00
_cell.angle_beta   90.00
_cell.angle_gamma   90.00
#
_symmetry.space_group_name_H-M   'P 1'
#
loop_
_entity.id
_entity.type
_entity.pdbx_description
1 polymer ?
#
loop_
_entity_poly.entity_id
_entity_poly.type
_entity_poly.pdbx_seq_one_letter_code
_entity_poly.pdbx_strand_id
1 'polypeptide(L)'
;MDHPTAAWEWGHLYSYLDRDTMMKPVWEHMGQDNFNVGYMPAQSQAFLTPSWRQGIIPATAVMAIFLLANALLRHLAADACKGFDGEQRFILASHAAFCLIFGTIFIPLTVIVLQLLFGPNTMAVLQQQHWFIFGCIQTLLLLYVVEGCVRSVVSVNWLLVVHHNLYCALTLMASAGNTVLAVKVALIILTFATHEFALYGALVLRRLQAPPALTRAVLAGGLAFYLVTRLAQIGILLPLFAGGYHHIAPHSRAIYWIMLCLSFVLMCIQFYTFKIYHHVWCSLRSTSKQQSAQCADHCVPDAAAVV
;
A
#
# COMPACT_ATOMS: atom_id res chain seq x y z
N MET A 1 37.84 15.69 -39.44
CA MET A 1 36.79 14.71 -39.11
C MET A 1 36.49 14.99 -37.66
N ASP A 2 35.57 15.92 -37.44
CA ASP A 2 35.36 16.59 -36.16
C ASP A 2 33.88 16.47 -35.84
N HIS A 3 33.58 15.86 -34.69
CA HIS A 3 32.23 15.68 -34.20
C HIS A 3 31.66 17.00 -33.67
N PRO A 4 30.45 17.42 -34.08
CA PRO A 4 29.77 18.56 -33.46
C PRO A 4 29.15 18.16 -32.12
N THR A 5 29.30 19.05 -31.14
CA THR A 5 28.89 18.92 -29.74
C THR A 5 27.40 19.21 -29.54
N ALA A 6 26.69 18.27 -28.91
CA ALA A 6 25.27 18.30 -28.56
C ALA A 6 24.93 19.23 -27.37
N ALA A 7 25.49 20.44 -27.35
CA ALA A 7 25.32 21.40 -26.26
C ALA A 7 24.31 22.53 -26.57
N TRP A 8 23.73 22.58 -27.77
CA TRP A 8 22.92 23.71 -28.22
C TRP A 8 21.40 23.46 -28.26
N GLU A 9 20.93 22.22 -28.08
CA GLU A 9 19.50 21.88 -28.22
C GLU A 9 18.68 21.90 -26.91
N TRP A 10 19.31 22.07 -25.75
CA TRP A 10 18.58 22.11 -24.46
C TRP A 10 18.09 23.52 -24.06
N GLY A 11 18.59 24.58 -24.71
CA GLY A 11 18.23 25.96 -24.39
C GLY A 11 16.82 26.36 -24.85
N HIS A 12 16.30 25.75 -25.91
CA HIS A 12 14.99 26.09 -26.49
C HIS A 12 13.82 25.28 -25.92
N LEU A 13 14.08 24.17 -25.21
CA LEU A 13 13.03 23.38 -24.57
C LEU A 13 12.51 24.02 -23.26
N TYR A 14 13.34 24.85 -22.62
CA TYR A 14 12.96 25.57 -21.39
C TYR A 14 12.16 26.86 -21.64
N SER A 15 12.16 27.41 -22.86
CA SER A 15 11.37 28.61 -23.19
C SER A 15 9.91 28.31 -23.60
N TYR A 16 9.55 27.03 -23.79
CA TYR A 16 8.18 26.58 -24.07
C TYR A 16 7.45 26.01 -22.84
N LEU A 17 8.16 25.83 -21.72
CA LEU A 17 7.59 25.49 -20.43
C LEU A 17 7.35 26.77 -19.64
N ASP A 18 6.43 27.60 -20.13
CA ASP A 18 5.87 28.69 -19.35
C ASP A 18 5.19 28.09 -18.11
N ARG A 19 5.85 28.26 -16.95
CA ARG A 19 5.42 27.72 -15.65
C ARG A 19 4.00 28.14 -15.29
N ASP A 20 3.53 29.26 -15.83
CA ASP A 20 2.25 29.84 -15.48
C ASP A 20 1.08 29.30 -16.32
N THR A 21 1.31 28.69 -17.49
CA THR A 21 0.22 28.25 -18.37
C THR A 21 -0.10 26.76 -18.29
N MET A 22 0.86 25.87 -17.97
CA MET A 22 0.58 24.43 -17.88
C MET A 22 0.16 23.94 -16.50
N MET A 23 0.50 24.66 -15.43
CA MET A 23 0.14 24.27 -14.06
C MET A 23 -1.13 24.98 -13.57
N LYS A 24 -1.36 26.25 -13.92
CA LYS A 24 -2.56 27.01 -13.46
C LYS A 24 -3.90 26.31 -13.68
N PRO A 25 -4.23 25.72 -14.85
CA PRO A 25 -5.58 25.20 -15.06
C PRO A 25 -5.90 24.00 -14.17
N VAL A 26 -4.91 23.18 -13.82
CA VAL A 26 -5.11 22.03 -12.90
C VAL A 26 -5.30 22.53 -11.46
N TRP A 27 -4.49 23.48 -11.01
CA TRP A 27 -4.59 24.03 -9.65
C TRP A 27 -5.85 24.89 -9.44
N GLU A 28 -6.27 25.65 -10.45
CA GLU A 28 -7.48 26.49 -10.40
C GLU A 28 -8.77 25.66 -10.56
N HIS A 29 -8.79 24.57 -11.36
CA HIS A 29 -9.94 23.66 -11.40
C HIS A 29 -10.01 22.68 -10.22
N MET A 30 -8.89 22.40 -9.55
CA MET A 30 -8.92 21.79 -8.21
C MET A 30 -9.20 22.83 -7.10
N GLY A 31 -9.48 24.08 -7.49
CA GLY A 31 -9.48 25.28 -6.64
C GLY A 31 -10.59 25.37 -5.60
N GLN A 32 -10.16 25.79 -4.41
CA GLN A 32 -10.88 26.25 -3.20
C GLN A 32 -11.83 25.29 -2.49
N ASP A 33 -12.78 24.63 -3.17
CA ASP A 33 -13.78 23.80 -2.47
C ASP A 33 -13.32 22.35 -2.27
N ASN A 34 -12.54 21.81 -3.22
CA ASN A 34 -12.06 20.41 -3.18
C ASN A 34 -10.85 20.21 -2.23
N PHE A 35 -10.10 21.27 -1.95
CA PHE A 35 -9.03 21.32 -0.94
C PHE A 35 -9.49 21.92 0.38
N ASN A 36 -10.77 21.76 0.73
CA ASN A 36 -11.24 22.12 2.06
C ASN A 36 -10.52 21.25 3.11
N VAL A 37 -9.41 21.77 3.63
CA VAL A 37 -8.57 21.18 4.69
C VAL A 37 -8.84 21.84 6.04
N GLY A 38 -9.84 22.74 6.08
CA GLY A 38 -10.23 23.50 7.25
C GLY A 38 -10.83 22.64 8.36
N TYR A 39 -11.27 23.31 9.42
CA TYR A 39 -11.96 22.67 10.52
C TYR A 39 -13.31 22.11 10.08
N MET A 40 -13.61 20.88 10.50
CA MET A 40 -14.95 20.34 10.35
C MET A 40 -15.94 21.12 11.25
N PRO A 41 -17.13 21.49 10.74
CA PRO A 41 -18.18 22.12 11.54
C PRO A 41 -18.51 21.29 12.78
N ALA A 42 -18.91 21.90 13.89
CA ALA A 42 -19.23 21.19 15.14
C ALA A 42 -20.30 20.09 14.95
N GLN A 43 -21.29 20.30 14.07
CA GLN A 43 -22.25 19.26 13.69
C GLN A 43 -21.56 18.06 13.04
N SER A 44 -20.64 18.29 12.10
CA SER A 44 -19.84 17.23 11.48
C SER A 44 -18.88 16.59 12.48
N GLN A 45 -18.38 17.32 13.48
CA GLN A 45 -17.58 16.73 14.57
C GLN A 45 -18.42 15.76 15.40
N ALA A 46 -19.71 16.02 15.64
CA ALA A 46 -20.59 15.07 16.33
C ALA A 46 -20.81 13.76 15.54
N PHE A 47 -20.72 13.81 14.20
CA PHE A 47 -20.72 12.61 13.35
C PHE A 47 -19.37 11.87 13.37
N LEU A 48 -18.28 12.59 13.63
CA LEU A 48 -16.91 12.07 13.60
C LEU A 48 -16.37 11.70 14.96
N THR A 49 -16.98 12.18 16.06
CA THR A 49 -16.81 11.62 17.39
C THR A 49 -17.24 10.17 17.28
N PRO A 50 -16.28 9.24 17.15
CA PRO A 50 -16.64 7.88 16.87
C PRO A 50 -17.34 7.41 18.14
N SER A 51 -18.57 6.93 18.03
CA SER A 51 -18.83 5.76 18.85
C SER A 51 -17.91 4.71 18.24
N TRP A 52 -16.68 4.62 18.74
CA TRP A 52 -15.69 3.58 18.44
C TRP A 52 -16.35 2.19 18.38
N ARG A 53 -17.44 2.02 19.13
CA ARG A 53 -18.46 0.96 19.04
C ARG A 53 -18.90 0.60 17.62
N GLN A 54 -19.18 1.57 16.74
CA GLN A 54 -19.56 1.36 15.35
C GLN A 54 -18.41 0.86 14.49
N GLY A 55 -17.16 1.20 14.81
CA GLY A 55 -15.96 0.67 14.17
C GLY A 55 -15.56 -0.71 14.67
N ILE A 56 -15.95 -1.08 15.90
CA ILE A 56 -15.67 -2.40 16.47
C ILE A 56 -16.37 -3.50 15.68
N ILE A 57 -17.64 -3.33 15.31
CA ILE A 57 -18.41 -4.36 14.59
C ILE A 57 -17.74 -4.77 13.25
N PRO A 58 -17.39 -3.85 12.33
CA PRO A 58 -16.69 -4.23 11.10
C PRO A 58 -15.29 -4.76 11.40
N ALA A 59 -14.57 -4.25 12.40
CA ALA A 59 -13.26 -4.76 12.78
C ALA A 59 -13.33 -6.21 13.30
N THR A 60 -14.30 -6.54 14.16
CA THR A 60 -14.52 -7.90 14.67
C THR A 60 -15.02 -8.84 13.58
N ALA A 61 -15.91 -8.37 12.70
CA ALA A 61 -16.35 -9.14 11.54
C ALA A 61 -15.18 -9.46 10.62
N VAL A 62 -14.27 -8.51 10.36
CA VAL A 62 -13.09 -8.77 9.52
C VAL A 62 -12.06 -9.65 10.22
N MET A 63 -11.90 -9.54 11.54
CA MET A 63 -11.11 -10.52 12.29
C MET A 63 -11.70 -11.93 12.17
N ALA A 64 -13.02 -12.07 12.29
CA ALA A 64 -13.71 -13.34 12.10
C ALA A 64 -13.52 -13.86 10.66
N ILE A 65 -13.60 -13.00 9.64
CA ILE A 65 -13.30 -13.34 8.24
C ILE A 65 -11.84 -13.75 8.08
N PHE A 66 -10.89 -13.04 8.70
CA PHE A 66 -9.48 -13.38 8.66
C PHE A 66 -9.24 -14.76 9.28
N LEU A 67 -9.81 -15.03 10.46
CA LEU A 67 -9.72 -16.32 11.13
C LEU A 67 -10.39 -17.44 10.32
N LEU A 68 -11.56 -17.18 9.75
CA LEU A 68 -12.29 -18.13 8.89
C LEU A 68 -11.53 -18.40 7.60
N ALA A 69 -11.00 -17.37 6.93
CA ALA A 69 -10.17 -17.51 5.75
C ALA A 69 -8.91 -18.32 6.07
N ASN A 70 -8.26 -18.05 7.20
CA ASN A 70 -7.13 -18.86 7.67
C ASN A 70 -7.52 -20.33 7.92
N ALA A 71 -8.65 -20.58 8.59
CA ALA A 71 -9.14 -21.93 8.86
C ALA A 71 -9.49 -22.67 7.57
N LEU A 72 -10.21 -22.01 6.66
CA LEU A 72 -10.60 -22.55 5.36
C LEU A 72 -9.38 -22.82 4.48
N LEU A 73 -8.44 -21.88 4.39
CA LEU A 73 -7.20 -22.07 3.62
C LEU A 73 -6.35 -23.21 4.19
N ARG A 74 -6.28 -23.36 5.52
CA ARG A 74 -5.62 -24.52 6.13
C ARG A 74 -6.28 -25.84 5.73
N HIS A 75 -7.60 -25.85 5.58
CA HIS A 75 -8.35 -27.04 5.18
C HIS A 75 -8.21 -27.34 3.68
N LEU A 76 -8.46 -26.34 2.82
CA LEU A 76 -8.41 -26.47 1.36
C LEU A 76 -6.99 -26.69 0.84
N ALA A 77 -6.00 -26.05 1.47
CA ALA A 77 -4.59 -26.22 1.09
C ALA A 77 -3.90 -27.33 1.89
N ALA A 78 -4.64 -28.16 2.64
CA ALA A 78 -4.05 -29.23 3.44
C ALA A 78 -3.17 -30.16 2.59
N ASP A 79 -3.65 -30.52 1.39
CA ASP A 79 -2.91 -31.37 0.45
C ASP A 79 -1.71 -30.65 -0.17
N ALA A 80 -1.90 -29.39 -0.61
CA ALA A 80 -0.83 -28.57 -1.17
C ALA A 80 0.26 -28.20 -0.15
N CYS A 81 -0.05 -28.26 1.15
CA CYS A 81 0.84 -27.88 2.25
C CYS A 81 1.31 -29.07 3.09
N LYS A 82 1.17 -30.32 2.61
CA LYS A 82 1.54 -31.54 3.36
C LYS A 82 2.97 -31.52 3.89
N GLY A 83 3.90 -30.84 3.22
CA GLY A 83 5.31 -30.70 3.65
C GLY A 83 5.64 -29.45 4.48
N PHE A 84 4.69 -28.57 4.77
CA PHE A 84 4.97 -27.32 5.48
C PHE A 84 4.86 -27.53 6.98
N ASP A 85 5.80 -26.95 7.73
CA ASP A 85 5.67 -26.81 9.18
C ASP A 85 4.47 -25.90 9.54
N GLY A 86 4.08 -25.91 10.82
CA GLY A 86 2.94 -25.12 11.30
C GLY A 86 3.11 -23.61 11.08
N GLU A 87 4.35 -23.12 11.13
CA GLU A 87 4.69 -21.71 10.96
C GLU A 87 4.50 -21.25 9.50
N GLN A 88 5.04 -22.00 8.55
CA GLN A 88 4.91 -21.75 7.12
C GLN A 88 3.45 -21.78 6.67
N ARG A 89 2.65 -22.74 7.19
CA ARG A 89 1.21 -22.80 6.93
C ARG A 89 0.50 -21.55 7.46
N PHE A 90 0.89 -21.06 8.63
CA PHE A 90 0.31 -19.85 9.20
C PHE A 90 0.70 -18.58 8.42
N ILE A 91 1.96 -18.45 8.01
CA ILE A 91 2.44 -17.33 7.18
C ILE A 91 1.71 -17.32 5.83
N LEU A 92 1.61 -18.48 5.17
CA LEU A 92 0.91 -18.63 3.89
C LEU A 92 -0.56 -18.21 4.02
N ALA A 93 -1.26 -18.77 5.02
CA ALA A 93 -2.66 -18.49 5.24
C ALA A 93 -2.90 -17.00 5.58
N SER A 94 -2.00 -16.38 6.35
CA SER A 94 -2.05 -14.95 6.65
C SER A 94 -1.87 -14.09 5.40
N HIS A 95 -0.87 -14.37 4.55
CA HIS A 95 -0.67 -13.63 3.30
C HIS A 95 -1.84 -13.80 2.32
N ALA A 96 -2.42 -14.99 2.23
CA ALA A 96 -3.59 -15.23 1.40
C ALA A 96 -4.82 -14.47 1.95
N ALA A 97 -5.03 -14.47 3.27
CA ALA A 97 -6.09 -13.68 3.89
C ALA A 97 -5.89 -12.17 3.65
N PHE A 98 -4.68 -11.64 3.79
CA PHE A 98 -4.38 -10.23 3.45
C PHE A 98 -4.65 -9.94 1.99
N CYS A 99 -4.21 -10.81 1.07
CA CYS A 99 -4.45 -10.67 -0.36
C CYS A 99 -5.96 -10.59 -0.68
N LEU A 100 -6.77 -11.47 -0.09
CA LEU A 100 -8.22 -11.49 -0.29
C LEU A 100 -8.90 -10.25 0.29
N ILE A 101 -8.58 -9.88 1.54
CA ILE A 101 -9.21 -8.75 2.19
C ILE A 101 -8.84 -7.44 1.49
N PHE A 102 -7.55 -7.23 1.22
CA PHE A 102 -7.10 -6.04 0.50
C PHE A 102 -7.65 -6.00 -0.92
N GLY A 103 -7.66 -7.13 -1.63
CA GLY A 103 -8.26 -7.27 -2.95
C GLY A 103 -9.77 -6.98 -2.99
N THR A 104 -10.49 -7.22 -1.90
CA THR A 104 -11.92 -6.92 -1.80
C THR A 104 -12.17 -5.45 -1.46
N ILE A 105 -11.34 -4.86 -0.60
CA ILE A 105 -11.51 -3.48 -0.12
C ILE A 105 -10.94 -2.45 -1.10
N PHE A 106 -9.93 -2.78 -1.91
CA PHE A 106 -9.22 -1.75 -2.69
C PHE A 106 -10.13 -0.99 -3.66
N ILE A 107 -11.05 -1.66 -4.39
CA ILE A 107 -11.94 -0.99 -5.35
C ILE A 107 -12.86 0.02 -4.65
N PRO A 108 -13.72 -0.40 -3.70
CA PRO A 108 -14.64 0.55 -3.08
C PRO A 108 -13.91 1.68 -2.33
N LEU A 109 -12.77 1.37 -1.69
CA LEU A 109 -11.98 2.37 -0.99
C LEU A 109 -11.34 3.38 -1.97
N THR A 110 -10.82 2.91 -3.11
CA THR A 110 -10.27 3.77 -4.16
C THR A 110 -11.33 4.71 -4.73
N VAL A 111 -12.53 4.19 -5.03
CA VAL A 111 -13.65 5.01 -5.52
C VAL A 111 -13.99 6.12 -4.52
N ILE A 112 -14.08 5.79 -3.24
CA ILE A 112 -14.37 6.79 -2.19
C ILE A 112 -13.26 7.81 -2.07
N VAL A 113 -11.99 7.40 -2.09
CA VAL A 113 -10.87 8.35 -2.05
C VAL A 113 -10.86 9.27 -3.26
N LEU A 114 -11.13 8.76 -4.45
CA LEU A 114 -11.26 9.61 -5.64
C LEU A 114 -12.41 10.61 -5.49
N GLN A 115 -13.56 10.19 -4.97
CA GLN A 115 -14.67 11.11 -4.67
C GLN A 115 -14.32 12.15 -3.60
N LEU A 116 -13.54 11.78 -2.57
CA LEU A 116 -13.13 12.70 -1.52
C LEU A 116 -12.09 13.72 -1.99
N LEU A 117 -11.23 13.34 -2.94
CA LEU A 117 -10.16 14.18 -3.45
C LEU A 117 -10.61 15.07 -4.61
N PHE A 118 -11.43 14.52 -5.51
CA PHE A 118 -11.78 15.17 -6.78
C PHE A 118 -13.28 15.44 -6.93
N GLY A 119 -14.11 14.96 -6.00
CA GLY A 119 -15.55 15.19 -6.03
C GLY A 119 -15.94 16.56 -5.49
N PRO A 120 -17.03 17.16 -6.00
CA PRO A 120 -17.41 18.55 -5.71
C PRO A 120 -17.92 18.79 -4.28
N ASN A 121 -18.11 17.73 -3.47
CA ASN A 121 -18.65 17.87 -2.12
C ASN A 121 -18.06 16.84 -1.15
N THR A 122 -16.81 17.07 -0.73
CA THR A 122 -16.10 16.19 0.23
C THR A 122 -16.93 15.94 1.50
N MET A 123 -17.59 16.97 2.04
CA MET A 123 -18.32 16.83 3.31
C MET A 123 -19.54 15.94 3.17
N ALA A 124 -20.30 16.05 2.08
CA ALA A 124 -21.43 15.16 1.81
C ALA A 124 -20.98 13.70 1.66
N VAL A 125 -19.86 13.45 0.96
CA VAL A 125 -19.30 12.10 0.82
C VAL A 125 -18.89 11.54 2.18
N LEU A 126 -18.18 12.32 3.01
CA LEU A 126 -17.83 11.91 4.36
C LEU A 126 -19.07 11.59 5.20
N GLN A 127 -20.11 12.42 5.16
CA GLN A 127 -21.35 12.19 5.91
C GLN A 127 -22.13 10.97 5.40
N GLN A 128 -22.19 10.75 4.09
CA GLN A 128 -22.92 9.62 3.52
C GLN A 128 -22.17 8.29 3.74
N GLN A 129 -20.84 8.32 3.67
CA GLN A 129 -20.00 7.11 3.66
C GLN A 129 -19.19 6.90 4.95
N HIS A 130 -19.42 7.70 6.01
CA HIS A 130 -18.63 7.64 7.25
C HIS A 130 -18.53 6.22 7.83
N TRP A 131 -19.64 5.47 7.89
CA TRP A 131 -19.63 4.10 8.40
C TRP A 131 -18.65 3.20 7.66
N PHE A 132 -18.65 3.27 6.32
CA PHE A 132 -17.76 2.48 5.50
C PHE A 132 -16.31 2.97 5.63
N ILE A 133 -16.08 4.28 5.60
CA ILE A 133 -14.76 4.90 5.72
C ILE A 133 -14.10 4.53 7.05
N PHE A 134 -14.77 4.78 8.16
CA PHE A 134 -14.25 4.46 9.50
C PHE A 134 -14.18 2.95 9.73
N GLY A 135 -15.13 2.18 9.20
CA GLY A 135 -15.04 0.72 9.19
C GLY A 135 -13.76 0.24 8.51
N CYS A 136 -13.47 0.74 7.30
CA CYS A 136 -12.23 0.42 6.58
C CYS A 136 -10.97 0.84 7.34
N ILE A 137 -10.95 2.05 7.91
CA ILE A 137 -9.82 2.53 8.73
C ILE A 137 -9.56 1.58 9.90
N GLN A 138 -10.59 1.24 10.68
CA GLN A 138 -10.46 0.38 11.86
C GLN A 138 -10.10 -1.06 11.47
N THR A 139 -10.73 -1.60 10.43
CA THR A 139 -10.40 -2.91 9.87
C THR A 139 -8.94 -2.98 9.43
N LEU A 140 -8.47 -2.00 8.66
CA LEU A 140 -7.11 -2.01 8.11
C LEU A 140 -6.08 -1.75 9.21
N LEU A 141 -6.40 -0.91 10.20
CA LEU A 141 -5.59 -0.75 11.41
C LEU A 141 -5.44 -2.08 12.16
N LEU A 142 -6.56 -2.78 12.39
CA LEU A 142 -6.55 -4.07 13.09
C LEU A 142 -5.77 -5.13 12.32
N LEU A 143 -5.95 -5.21 10.99
CA LEU A 143 -5.18 -6.12 10.14
C LEU A 143 -3.69 -5.80 10.16
N TYR A 144 -3.33 -4.52 10.18
CA TYR A 144 -1.94 -4.09 10.38
C TYR A 144 -1.39 -4.55 11.73
N VAL A 145 -2.15 -4.38 12.82
CA VAL A 145 -1.73 -4.89 14.15
C VAL A 145 -1.54 -6.41 14.11
N VAL A 146 -2.45 -7.15 13.49
CA VAL A 146 -2.32 -8.60 13.31
C VAL A 146 -1.06 -8.94 12.50
N GLU A 147 -0.82 -8.29 11.36
CA GLU A 147 0.38 -8.50 10.55
C GLU A 147 1.66 -8.27 11.36
N GLY A 148 1.69 -7.18 12.13
CA GLY A 148 2.78 -6.86 13.05
C GLY A 148 3.02 -7.96 14.09
N CYS A 149 1.95 -8.42 14.75
CA CYS A 149 2.03 -9.51 15.73
C CYS A 149 2.52 -10.81 15.08
N VAL A 150 1.94 -11.22 13.94
CA VAL A 150 2.34 -12.42 13.20
C VAL A 150 3.83 -12.38 12.85
N ARG A 151 4.31 -11.24 12.34
CA ARG A 151 5.72 -11.12 11.94
C ARG A 151 6.65 -10.99 13.13
N SER A 152 6.23 -10.39 14.25
CA SER A 152 7.05 -10.36 15.47
C SER A 152 7.31 -11.75 16.06
N VAL A 153 6.39 -12.70 15.86
CA VAL A 153 6.56 -14.09 16.31
C VAL A 153 7.54 -14.85 15.41
N VAL A 154 7.52 -14.59 14.10
CA VAL A 154 8.40 -15.26 13.12
C VAL A 154 9.81 -14.69 13.15
N SER A 155 9.94 -13.37 13.01
CA SER A 155 11.22 -12.67 13.02
C SER A 155 11.00 -11.17 13.22
N VAL A 156 11.58 -10.61 14.28
CA VAL A 156 11.49 -9.17 14.53
C VAL A 156 12.25 -8.41 13.46
N ASN A 157 11.51 -7.71 12.60
CA ASN A 157 12.07 -6.78 11.63
C ASN A 157 11.78 -5.34 12.08
N TRP A 158 12.80 -4.65 12.57
CA TRP A 158 12.68 -3.28 13.09
C TRP A 158 12.11 -2.29 12.08
N LEU A 159 12.49 -2.39 10.80
CA LEU A 159 11.95 -1.52 9.75
C LEU A 159 10.44 -1.68 9.65
N LEU A 160 9.98 -2.91 9.75
CA LEU A 160 8.56 -3.20 9.70
C LEU A 160 7.83 -2.73 10.97
N VAL A 161 8.43 -2.88 12.14
CA VAL A 161 7.87 -2.35 13.39
C VAL A 161 7.72 -0.83 13.29
N VAL A 162 8.72 -0.12 12.78
CA VAL A 162 8.65 1.33 12.54
C VAL A 162 7.54 1.65 11.54
N HIS A 163 7.45 0.95 10.41
CA HIS A 163 6.37 1.10 9.42
C HIS A 163 4.97 1.01 10.06
N HIS A 164 4.74 -0.02 10.87
CA HIS A 164 3.47 -0.23 11.54
C HIS A 164 3.17 0.87 12.55
N ASN A 165 4.15 1.27 13.36
CA ASN A 165 3.96 2.35 14.33
C ASN A 165 3.65 3.69 13.65
N LEU A 166 4.33 4.02 12.56
CA LEU A 166 4.05 5.23 11.77
C LEU A 166 2.63 5.20 11.18
N TYR A 167 2.21 4.05 10.65
CA TYR A 167 0.87 3.85 10.12
C TYR A 167 -0.21 3.99 11.21
N CYS A 168 0.00 3.36 12.37
CA CYS A 168 -0.87 3.47 13.53
C CYS A 168 -0.96 4.92 14.03
N ALA A 169 0.18 5.61 14.14
CA ALA A 169 0.24 7.00 14.57
C ALA A 169 -0.57 7.91 13.63
N LEU A 170 -0.39 7.79 12.32
CA LEU A 170 -1.17 8.55 11.33
C LEU A 170 -2.67 8.26 11.40
N THR A 171 -3.04 6.99 11.60
CA THR A 171 -4.43 6.57 11.72
C THR A 171 -5.09 7.11 13.00
N LEU A 172 -4.36 7.07 14.12
CA LEU A 172 -4.79 7.65 15.38
C LEU A 172 -4.91 9.17 15.28
N MET A 173 -3.96 9.84 14.62
CA MET A 173 -4.02 11.28 14.36
C MET A 173 -5.21 11.66 13.47
N ALA A 174 -5.58 10.83 12.50
CA ALA A 174 -6.78 11.05 11.70
C ALA A 174 -8.08 10.80 12.48
N SER A 175 -8.05 9.88 13.45
CA SER A 175 -9.20 9.57 14.30
C SER A 175 -9.39 10.59 15.42
N ALA A 176 -8.30 11.13 15.97
CA ALA A 176 -8.31 12.14 17.02
C ALA A 176 -8.30 13.58 16.47
N GLY A 177 -7.83 13.76 15.23
CA GLY A 177 -7.68 15.06 14.60
C GLY A 177 -8.99 15.54 13.99
N ASN A 178 -9.45 16.70 14.42
CA ASN A 178 -10.67 17.35 13.89
C ASN A 178 -10.44 18.07 12.55
N THR A 179 -9.52 17.58 11.72
CA THR A 179 -9.13 18.24 10.46
C THR A 179 -9.40 17.33 9.28
N VAL A 180 -9.98 17.89 8.21
CA VAL A 180 -10.26 17.15 6.97
C VAL A 180 -8.96 16.65 6.33
N LEU A 181 -7.87 17.42 6.46
CA LEU A 181 -6.55 17.01 5.99
C LEU A 181 -6.12 15.68 6.60
N ALA A 182 -6.27 15.52 7.92
CA ALA A 182 -5.80 14.33 8.59
C ALA A 182 -6.52 13.08 8.09
N VAL A 183 -7.84 13.18 7.93
CA VAL A 183 -8.68 12.12 7.36
C VAL A 183 -8.28 11.81 5.91
N LYS A 184 -8.08 12.84 5.07
CA LYS A 184 -7.66 12.65 3.66
C LYS A 184 -6.31 11.95 3.57
N VAL A 185 -5.30 12.41 4.32
CA VAL A 185 -3.96 11.81 4.35
C VAL A 185 -4.04 10.35 4.80
N ALA A 186 -4.74 10.06 5.90
CA ALA A 186 -4.90 8.69 6.37
C ALA A 186 -5.58 7.82 5.31
N LEU A 187 -6.66 8.27 4.69
CA LEU A 187 -7.36 7.50 3.66
C LEU A 187 -6.52 7.26 2.41
N ILE A 188 -5.73 8.25 1.96
CA ILE A 188 -4.79 8.06 0.86
C ILE A 188 -3.80 6.95 1.22
N ILE A 189 -3.15 7.06 2.38
CA ILE A 189 -2.16 6.08 2.83
C ILE A 189 -2.78 4.69 2.97
N LEU A 190 -3.98 4.60 3.54
CA LEU A 190 -4.75 3.37 3.74
C LEU A 190 -5.09 2.72 2.39
N THR A 191 -5.58 3.52 1.45
CA THR A 191 -5.94 3.08 0.10
C THR A 191 -4.73 2.50 -0.61
N PHE A 192 -3.62 3.23 -0.62
CA PHE A 192 -2.40 2.77 -1.27
C PHE A 192 -1.72 1.61 -0.52
N ALA A 193 -1.98 1.39 0.77
CA ALA A 193 -1.59 0.18 1.46
C ALA A 193 -2.34 -1.06 0.91
N THR A 194 -3.64 -0.95 0.62
CA THR A 194 -4.40 -2.09 0.06
C THR A 194 -3.87 -2.55 -1.30
N HIS A 195 -3.24 -1.67 -2.08
CA HIS A 195 -2.66 -2.02 -3.38
C HIS A 195 -1.47 -3.01 -3.29
N GLU A 196 -0.96 -3.26 -2.08
CA GLU A 196 0.05 -4.30 -1.82
C GLU A 196 -0.48 -5.73 -2.00
N PHE A 197 -1.80 -5.92 -2.15
CA PHE A 197 -2.41 -7.24 -2.41
C PHE A 197 -1.74 -8.00 -3.56
N ALA A 198 -1.34 -7.30 -4.63
CA ALA A 198 -0.68 -7.92 -5.78
C ALA A 198 0.67 -8.56 -5.41
N LEU A 199 1.43 -7.90 -4.52
CA LEU A 199 2.70 -8.43 -4.02
C LEU A 199 2.49 -9.60 -3.05
N TYR A 200 1.46 -9.55 -2.20
CA TYR A 200 1.07 -10.69 -1.37
C TYR A 200 0.69 -11.91 -2.22
N GLY A 201 -0.04 -11.70 -3.32
CA GLY A 201 -0.37 -12.77 -4.27
C GLY A 201 0.88 -13.45 -4.84
N ALA A 202 1.91 -12.68 -5.22
CA ALA A 202 3.18 -13.23 -5.67
C ALA A 202 3.89 -14.07 -4.59
N LEU A 203 3.85 -13.62 -3.33
CA LEU A 203 4.41 -14.37 -2.20
C LEU A 203 3.64 -15.66 -1.91
N VAL A 204 2.32 -15.64 -2.01
CA VAL A 204 1.46 -16.82 -1.89
C VAL A 204 1.81 -17.85 -2.95
N LEU A 205 1.89 -17.44 -4.22
CA LEU A 205 2.29 -18.33 -5.32
C LEU A 205 3.68 -18.93 -5.12
N ARG A 206 4.65 -18.11 -4.71
CA ARG A 206 6.00 -18.57 -4.39
C ARG A 206 5.99 -19.63 -3.30
N ARG A 207 5.24 -19.41 -2.23
CA ARG A 207 5.16 -20.33 -1.09
C ARG A 207 4.48 -21.63 -1.50
N LEU A 208 3.44 -21.58 -2.33
CA LEU A 208 2.78 -22.76 -2.92
C LEU A 208 3.63 -23.49 -3.97
N GLN A 209 4.90 -23.12 -4.16
CA GLN A 209 5.81 -23.72 -5.14
C GLN A 209 5.26 -23.68 -6.57
N ALA A 210 4.49 -22.63 -6.91
CA ALA A 210 4.00 -22.43 -8.27
C ALA A 210 5.18 -22.32 -9.26
N PRO A 211 4.98 -22.65 -10.55
CA PRO A 211 6.03 -22.64 -11.55
C PRO A 211 6.88 -21.35 -11.49
N PRO A 212 8.23 -21.43 -11.50
CA PRO A 212 9.09 -20.27 -11.34
C PRO A 212 8.82 -19.15 -12.36
N ALA A 213 8.44 -19.52 -13.59
CA ALA A 213 8.07 -18.56 -14.63
C ALA A 213 6.81 -17.77 -14.26
N LEU A 214 5.77 -18.43 -13.74
CA LEU A 214 4.53 -17.80 -13.29
C LEU A 214 4.79 -16.90 -12.08
N THR A 215 5.49 -17.41 -11.07
CA THR A 215 5.83 -16.65 -9.85
C THR A 215 6.63 -15.39 -10.20
N ARG A 216 7.57 -15.49 -11.15
CA ARG A 216 8.28 -14.33 -11.68
C ARG A 216 7.32 -13.40 -12.43
N ALA A 217 6.55 -13.86 -13.42
CA ALA A 217 5.64 -12.98 -14.15
C ALA A 217 4.71 -12.17 -13.21
N VAL A 218 4.12 -12.84 -12.20
CA VAL A 218 3.24 -12.19 -11.21
C VAL A 218 4.01 -11.23 -10.31
N LEU A 219 5.22 -11.58 -9.86
CA LEU A 219 6.03 -10.68 -9.05
C LEU A 219 6.43 -9.40 -9.83
N ALA A 220 6.66 -9.50 -11.13
CA ALA A 220 7.05 -8.34 -11.96
C ALA A 220 5.85 -7.44 -12.18
N GLY A 221 4.70 -8.02 -12.52
CA GLY A 221 3.45 -7.29 -12.62
C GLY A 221 3.10 -6.60 -11.29
N GLY A 222 3.21 -7.32 -10.17
CA GLY A 222 3.00 -6.78 -8.83
C GLY A 222 3.95 -5.63 -8.49
N LEU A 223 5.24 -5.75 -8.81
CA LEU A 223 6.23 -4.69 -8.62
C LEU A 223 5.96 -3.45 -9.49
N ALA A 224 5.61 -3.65 -10.76
CA ALA A 224 5.26 -2.55 -11.67
C ALA A 224 4.00 -1.82 -11.19
N PHE A 225 2.97 -2.56 -10.80
CA PHE A 225 1.74 -2.01 -10.21
C PHE A 225 2.04 -1.26 -8.90
N TYR A 226 2.88 -1.83 -8.04
CA TYR A 226 3.35 -1.17 -6.81
C TYR A 226 4.08 0.14 -7.09
N LEU A 227 4.91 0.21 -8.13
CA LEU A 227 5.60 1.45 -8.52
C LEU A 227 4.63 2.52 -8.98
N VAL A 228 3.72 2.18 -9.88
CA VAL A 228 2.70 3.11 -10.38
C VAL A 228 1.88 3.67 -9.23
N THR A 229 1.45 2.80 -8.31
CA THR A 229 0.64 3.20 -7.16
C THR A 229 1.42 4.09 -6.18
N ARG A 230 2.70 3.82 -5.91
CA ARG A 230 3.53 4.70 -5.06
C ARG A 230 3.82 6.06 -5.71
N LEU A 231 4.02 6.10 -7.03
CA LEU A 231 4.16 7.36 -7.77
C LEU A 231 2.86 8.17 -7.74
N ALA A 232 1.71 7.52 -7.94
CA ALA A 232 0.40 8.15 -7.82
C ALA A 232 0.17 8.70 -6.40
N GLN A 233 0.54 7.95 -5.36
CA GLN A 233 0.45 8.40 -3.97
C GLN A 233 1.28 9.67 -3.74
N ILE A 234 2.52 9.75 -4.23
CA ILE A 234 3.33 10.97 -4.15
C ILE A 234 2.66 12.11 -4.88
N GLY A 235 2.20 11.84 -6.12
CA GLY A 235 1.52 12.81 -6.96
C GLY A 235 0.25 13.38 -6.34
N ILE A 236 -0.40 12.66 -5.43
CA ILE A 236 -1.58 13.12 -4.68
C ILE A 236 -1.18 13.81 -3.37
N LEU A 237 -0.26 13.23 -2.60
CA LEU A 237 0.12 13.77 -1.28
C LEU A 237 0.86 15.11 -1.39
N LEU A 238 1.72 15.27 -2.39
CA LEU A 238 2.52 16.49 -2.54
C LEU A 238 1.65 17.73 -2.79
N PRO A 239 0.69 17.72 -3.73
CA PRO A 239 -0.31 18.78 -3.86
C PRO A 239 -1.14 19.00 -2.61
N LEU A 240 -1.57 17.92 -1.95
CA LEU A 240 -2.41 18.01 -0.76
C LEU A 240 -1.71 18.76 0.39
N PHE A 241 -0.42 18.48 0.61
CA PHE A 241 0.35 19.21 1.61
C PHE A 241 0.68 20.63 1.15
N ALA A 242 1.20 20.81 -0.07
CA ALA A 242 1.60 22.12 -0.60
C ALA A 242 0.43 23.12 -0.64
N GLY A 243 -0.74 22.71 -1.12
CA GLY A 243 -1.95 23.53 -1.15
C GLY A 243 -2.63 23.66 0.20
N GLY A 244 -2.52 22.64 1.07
CA GLY A 244 -3.23 22.60 2.35
C GLY A 244 -2.70 23.57 3.41
N TYR A 245 -1.41 23.92 3.39
CA TYR A 245 -0.77 24.68 4.48
C TYR A 245 -1.47 26.00 4.80
N HIS A 246 -1.86 26.77 3.79
CA HIS A 246 -2.45 28.10 3.96
C HIS A 246 -3.86 28.08 4.55
N HIS A 247 -4.56 26.95 4.45
CA HIS A 247 -5.93 26.78 4.91
C HIS A 247 -6.03 26.16 6.31
N ILE A 248 -4.89 25.84 6.93
CA ILE A 248 -4.83 25.26 8.28
C ILE A 248 -4.74 26.37 9.31
N ALA A 249 -5.62 26.28 10.32
CA ALA A 249 -5.63 27.24 11.41
C ALA A 249 -4.25 27.28 12.12
N PRO A 250 -3.78 28.44 12.60
CA PRO A 250 -2.45 28.57 13.19
C PRO A 250 -2.14 27.57 14.31
N HIS A 251 -3.14 27.24 15.14
CA HIS A 251 -3.00 26.31 16.25
C HIS A 251 -2.85 24.83 15.82
N SER A 252 -3.20 24.48 14.58
CA SER A 252 -3.12 23.11 14.07
C SER A 252 -1.91 22.88 13.15
N ARG A 253 -1.06 23.91 12.94
CA ARG A 253 0.14 23.81 12.09
C ARG A 253 1.15 22.78 12.58
N ALA A 254 1.23 22.54 13.89
CA ALA A 254 2.10 21.49 14.43
C ALA A 254 1.67 20.10 13.92
N ILE A 255 0.37 19.81 13.94
CA ILE A 255 -0.20 18.56 13.43
C ILE A 255 0.11 18.40 11.95
N TYR A 256 -0.02 19.45 11.15
CA TYR A 256 0.34 19.46 9.73
C TYR A 256 1.79 18.98 9.50
N TRP A 257 2.76 19.60 10.19
CA TRP A 257 4.17 19.26 10.02
C TRP A 257 4.50 17.84 10.47
N ILE A 258 3.89 17.40 11.58
CA ILE A 258 4.03 16.02 12.06
C ILE A 258 3.51 15.06 10.99
N MET A 259 2.31 15.29 10.46
CA MET A 259 1.71 14.43 9.43
C MET A 259 2.53 14.38 8.15
N LEU A 260 3.06 15.52 7.70
CA LEU A 260 3.95 15.60 6.54
C LEU A 260 5.21 14.75 6.77
N CYS A 261 5.86 14.93 7.93
CA CYS A 261 7.07 14.19 8.29
C CYS A 261 6.81 12.68 8.37
N LEU A 262 5.77 12.26 9.10
CA LEU A 262 5.38 10.85 9.21
C LEU A 262 5.05 10.24 7.84
N SER A 263 4.32 10.97 6.99
CA SER A 263 3.99 10.52 5.64
C SER A 263 5.25 10.36 4.78
N PHE A 264 6.17 11.32 4.85
CA PHE A 264 7.45 11.25 4.13
C PHE A 264 8.29 10.05 4.56
N VAL A 265 8.45 9.83 5.87
CA VAL A 265 9.19 8.68 6.38
C VAL A 265 8.51 7.37 5.95
N LEU A 266 7.18 7.30 6.03
CA LEU A 266 6.43 6.13 5.58
C LEU A 266 6.64 5.86 4.09
N MET A 267 6.63 6.90 3.25
CA MET A 267 6.94 6.78 1.82
C MET A 267 8.35 6.21 1.59
N CYS A 268 9.36 6.72 2.30
CA CYS A 268 10.73 6.21 2.20
C CYS A 268 10.81 4.72 2.55
N ILE A 269 10.12 4.29 3.60
CA ILE A 269 10.05 2.88 4.00
C ILE A 269 9.32 2.04 2.94
N GLN A 270 8.20 2.56 2.39
CA GLN A 270 7.48 1.89 1.30
C GLN A 270 8.35 1.75 0.04
N PHE A 271 9.21 2.73 -0.28
CA PHE A 271 10.16 2.58 -1.37
C PHE A 271 11.25 1.53 -1.09
N TYR A 272 11.64 1.36 0.17
CA TYR A 272 12.57 0.30 0.54
C TYR A 272 12.00 -1.11 0.24
N THR A 273 10.67 -1.27 0.23
CA THR A 273 9.99 -2.51 -0.16
C THR A 273 10.40 -2.98 -1.56
N PHE A 274 10.68 -2.07 -2.51
CA PHE A 274 11.21 -2.46 -3.83
C PHE A 274 12.51 -3.24 -3.73
N LYS A 275 13.42 -2.84 -2.83
CA LYS A 275 14.69 -3.52 -2.65
C LYS A 275 14.49 -4.95 -2.14
N ILE A 276 13.53 -5.14 -1.22
CA ILE A 276 13.17 -6.46 -0.69
C ILE A 276 12.65 -7.37 -1.82
N TYR A 277 11.67 -6.90 -2.59
CA TYR A 277 11.08 -7.70 -3.66
C TYR A 277 12.01 -7.90 -4.86
N HIS A 278 12.91 -6.94 -5.15
CA HIS A 278 13.98 -7.13 -6.12
C HIS A 278 14.95 -8.24 -5.67
N HIS A 279 15.30 -8.31 -4.39
CA HIS A 279 16.11 -9.41 -3.87
C HIS A 279 15.39 -10.76 -4.00
N VAL A 280 14.07 -10.80 -3.72
CA VAL A 280 13.23 -11.99 -3.95
C VAL A 280 13.24 -12.37 -5.44
N TRP A 281 13.11 -11.41 -6.35
CA TRP A 281 13.18 -11.64 -7.78
C TRP A 281 14.49 -12.31 -8.21
N CYS A 282 15.62 -11.76 -7.75
CA CYS A 282 16.94 -12.27 -8.08
C CYS A 282 17.15 -13.70 -7.55
N SER A 283 16.70 -14.00 -6.33
CA SER A 283 16.87 -15.34 -5.74
C SER A 283 16.10 -16.43 -6.50
N LEU A 284 14.94 -16.11 -7.08
CA LEU A 284 14.21 -17.05 -7.95
C LEU A 284 15.00 -17.44 -9.21
N ARG A 285 15.84 -16.53 -9.73
CA ARG A 285 16.67 -16.79 -10.91
C ARG A 285 17.83 -17.74 -10.58
N SER A 286 18.45 -17.61 -9.40
CA SER A 286 19.53 -18.50 -8.98
C SER A 286 19.04 -19.93 -8.74
N THR A 287 17.89 -20.09 -8.09
CA THR A 287 17.32 -21.43 -7.80
C THR A 287 16.97 -22.17 -9.09
N SER A 288 16.37 -21.48 -10.06
CA SER A 288 16.06 -22.08 -11.37
C SER A 288 17.31 -22.57 -12.10
N LYS A 289 18.41 -21.81 -12.05
CA LYS A 289 19.69 -22.24 -12.66
C LYS A 289 20.28 -23.46 -11.97
N GLN A 290 20.23 -23.53 -10.64
CA GLN A 290 20.75 -24.67 -9.88
C GLN A 290 19.97 -25.95 -10.16
N GLN A 291 18.64 -25.89 -10.22
CA GLN A 291 17.81 -27.03 -10.57
C GLN A 291 18.09 -27.52 -12.00
N SER A 292 18.23 -26.61 -12.98
CA SER A 292 18.56 -26.98 -14.35
C SER A 292 19.95 -27.63 -14.47
N ALA A 293 20.94 -27.16 -13.70
CA ALA A 293 22.28 -27.76 -13.67
C ALA A 293 22.27 -29.17 -13.07
N GLN A 294 21.57 -29.37 -11.94
CA GLN A 294 21.46 -30.69 -11.31
C GLN A 294 20.72 -31.72 -12.19
N CYS A 295 19.67 -31.31 -12.93
CA CYS A 295 19.03 -32.20 -13.89
C CYS A 295 19.92 -32.52 -15.09
N ALA A 296 20.77 -31.59 -15.55
CA ALA A 296 21.72 -31.86 -16.63
C ALA A 296 22.77 -32.91 -16.20
N ASP A 297 23.25 -32.84 -14.96
CA ASP A 297 24.22 -33.81 -14.42
C ASP A 297 23.61 -35.20 -14.19
N HIS A 298 22.30 -35.30 -13.89
CA HIS A 298 21.59 -36.58 -13.78
C HIS A 298 21.13 -37.19 -15.11
N CYS A 299 21.12 -36.40 -16.19
CA CYS A 299 20.77 -36.86 -17.53
C CYS A 299 21.97 -37.19 -18.41
N VAL A 300 23.19 -37.23 -17.86
CA VAL A 300 24.31 -37.89 -18.55
C VAL A 300 24.08 -39.40 -18.42
N PRO A 301 23.65 -40.11 -19.48
CA PRO A 301 23.57 -41.57 -19.41
C PRO A 301 24.97 -42.10 -19.11
N ASP A 302 25.06 -43.13 -18.28
CA ASP A 302 26.26 -43.96 -18.08
C ASP A 302 26.68 -44.57 -19.43
N ALA A 303 27.29 -43.79 -20.30
CA ALA A 303 27.88 -44.23 -21.56
C ALA A 303 29.18 -45.02 -21.32
N ALA A 304 29.54 -45.28 -20.07
CA ALA A 304 30.76 -45.97 -19.67
C ALA A 304 30.55 -47.43 -19.18
N ALA A 305 29.32 -47.97 -19.24
CA ALA A 305 29.02 -49.34 -18.79
C ALA A 305 28.86 -50.38 -19.93
N VAL A 306 29.41 -50.10 -21.13
CA VAL A 306 29.44 -51.05 -22.25
C VAL A 306 30.86 -51.11 -22.83
N VAL A 307 31.77 -51.81 -22.15
CA VAL A 307 32.91 -52.53 -22.75
C VAL A 307 33.15 -53.80 -21.94
#